data_AF-A0A7C5X624-F1
#
_entry.id   AF-A0A7C5X624-F1
#
_cell.length_a   1.000
_cell.length_b   1.000
_cell.length_c   1.000
_cell.angle_alpha   90.00
_cell.angle_beta   90.00
_cell.angle_gamma   90.00
#
_symmetry.space_group_name_H-M   'P 1'
#
loop_
_entity.id
_entity.type
_entity.pdbx_description
1 polymer ?
#
loop_
_entity_poly.entity_id
_entity_poly.type
_entity_poly.pdbx_seq_one_letter_code
_entity_poly.pdbx_strand_id
1 'polypeptide(L)'
;FLGAYGSCAHLGGVPALANQMNGVVEFVFGPGYRPSPPPGGEAEDAPPSLLPQALPLEEVVPVDFVVPGCPPPAPLIAQFFERAISGEIEPGQVFAKDKALCEECPRIREERKLTRIVRPHEVQPDPEKCVLDQGIICLGPVTRGGCEAACPKAGMPCTGCLGPTPKAGDPALAMISALASLVRAGEEGEAAFPEEDRILDGLVDPIGTLYKYAFAKYGLSLKKLARRREEVRA
;
A
#
# COMPACT_ATOMS: atom_id res chain seq x y z
N PHE A 1 13.03 -13.91 -18.62
CA PHE A 1 12.99 -12.51 -18.20
C PHE A 1 11.53 -12.13 -17.96
N LEU A 2 11.11 -12.09 -16.69
CA LEU A 2 9.72 -11.95 -16.24
C LEU A 2 9.61 -10.74 -15.30
N GLY A 3 8.65 -9.86 -15.56
CA GLY A 3 8.45 -8.64 -14.77
C GLY A 3 7.14 -8.61 -14.00
N ALA A 4 7.17 -8.04 -12.80
CA ALA A 4 5.97 -7.67 -12.07
C ALA A 4 5.48 -6.29 -12.53
N TYR A 5 4.48 -6.28 -13.42
CA TYR A 5 3.92 -5.06 -14.00
C TYR A 5 2.67 -4.60 -13.22
N GLY A 6 2.78 -3.46 -12.56
CA GLY A 6 1.75 -2.86 -11.72
C GLY A 6 1.80 -3.32 -10.25
N SER A 7 1.11 -2.56 -9.38
CA SER A 7 1.08 -2.82 -7.93
C SER A 7 0.45 -4.18 -7.59
N CYS A 8 -0.47 -4.69 -8.40
CA CYS A 8 -1.09 -5.99 -8.18
C CYS A 8 -0.06 -7.12 -8.32
N ALA A 9 0.74 -7.10 -9.40
CA ALA A 9 1.80 -8.08 -9.58
C ALA A 9 2.94 -7.89 -8.56
N HIS A 10 3.30 -6.64 -8.26
CA HIS A 10 4.42 -6.32 -7.37
C HIS A 10 4.14 -6.57 -5.87
N LEU A 11 2.93 -6.23 -5.41
CA LEU A 11 2.59 -6.12 -3.98
C LEU A 11 1.32 -6.89 -3.58
N GLY A 12 0.59 -7.44 -4.56
CA GLY A 12 -0.76 -8.01 -4.42
C GLY A 12 -1.89 -7.02 -4.68
N GLY A 13 -1.62 -5.71 -4.52
CA GLY A 13 -2.57 -4.63 -4.85
C GLY A 13 -3.79 -4.57 -3.93
N VAL A 14 -4.79 -3.79 -4.34
CA VAL A 14 -6.04 -3.62 -3.58
C VAL A 14 -6.80 -4.94 -3.34
N PRO A 15 -6.88 -5.88 -4.32
CA PRO A 15 -7.60 -7.15 -4.09
C PRO A 15 -7.04 -7.96 -2.91
N ALA A 16 -5.75 -7.80 -2.59
CA ALA A 16 -5.13 -8.47 -1.46
C ALA A 16 -5.68 -8.07 -0.09
N LEU A 17 -6.40 -6.95 0.03
CA LEU A 17 -7.10 -6.61 1.28
C LEU A 17 -8.16 -7.65 1.65
N ALA A 18 -8.69 -8.41 0.67
CA ALA A 18 -9.60 -9.53 0.91
C ALA A 18 -8.94 -10.66 1.71
N ASN A 19 -7.61 -10.75 1.73
CA ASN A 19 -6.90 -11.71 2.58
C ASN A 19 -7.15 -11.47 4.07
N GLN A 20 -7.82 -10.38 4.46
CA GLN A 20 -8.30 -10.12 5.81
C GLN A 20 -9.44 -11.05 6.25
N MET A 21 -10.17 -11.65 5.31
CA MET A 21 -11.25 -12.57 5.59
C MET A 21 -11.03 -13.93 4.91
N ASN A 22 -11.68 -14.97 5.45
CA ASN A 22 -11.82 -16.25 4.77
C ASN A 22 -13.18 -16.28 4.06
N GLY A 23 -13.33 -17.11 3.03
CA GLY A 23 -14.63 -17.36 2.42
C GLY A 23 -15.20 -16.17 1.64
N VAL A 24 -14.36 -15.36 0.98
CA VAL A 24 -14.82 -14.19 0.19
C VAL A 24 -15.87 -14.56 -0.86
N VAL A 25 -15.75 -15.75 -1.45
CA VAL A 25 -16.72 -16.28 -2.44
C VAL A 25 -18.08 -16.51 -1.79
N GLU A 26 -18.11 -17.17 -0.63
CA GLU A 26 -19.36 -17.41 0.11
C GLU A 26 -19.96 -16.11 0.65
N PHE A 27 -19.12 -15.17 1.09
CA PHE A 27 -19.58 -13.84 1.52
C PHE A 27 -20.30 -13.07 0.40
N VAL A 28 -19.80 -13.15 -0.83
CA VAL A 28 -20.38 -12.42 -1.99
C VAL A 28 -21.57 -13.16 -2.60
N PHE A 29 -21.49 -14.49 -2.75
CA PHE A 29 -22.45 -15.28 -3.52
C PHE A 29 -23.39 -16.14 -2.66
N GLY A 30 -23.16 -16.21 -1.35
CA GLY A 30 -23.92 -17.01 -0.41
C GLY A 30 -23.39 -18.44 -0.23
N PRO A 31 -23.93 -19.15 0.79
CA PRO A 31 -23.53 -20.51 1.11
C PRO A 31 -23.83 -21.46 -0.06
N GLY A 32 -22.87 -22.35 -0.35
CA GLY A 32 -23.02 -23.37 -1.39
C GLY A 32 -22.69 -22.89 -2.81
N TYR A 33 -22.38 -21.60 -3.04
CA TYR A 33 -21.91 -21.16 -4.35
C TYR A 33 -20.62 -21.87 -4.75
N ARG A 34 -20.57 -22.33 -6.00
CA ARG A 34 -19.38 -22.88 -6.65
C ARG A 34 -19.32 -22.32 -8.07
N PRO A 35 -18.13 -21.93 -8.56
CA PRO A 35 -17.98 -21.61 -9.98
C PRO A 35 -18.52 -22.76 -10.82
N SER A 36 -19.44 -22.45 -11.73
CA SER A 36 -20.02 -23.40 -12.66
C SER A 36 -19.91 -22.87 -14.08
N PRO A 37 -19.95 -23.76 -15.09
CA PRO A 37 -20.02 -23.33 -16.48
C PRO A 37 -21.25 -22.45 -16.74
N PRO A 38 -21.22 -21.60 -17.79
CA PRO A 38 -22.42 -20.96 -18.29
C PRO A 38 -23.44 -22.01 -18.78
N PRO A 39 -24.74 -21.68 -18.86
CA PRO A 39 -25.74 -22.61 -19.39
C PRO A 39 -25.37 -23.11 -20.79
N GLY A 40 -25.25 -24.43 -20.94
CA GLY A 40 -24.83 -25.09 -22.20
C GLY A 40 -23.32 -25.15 -22.43
N GLY A 41 -22.50 -24.67 -21.48
CA GLY A 41 -21.04 -24.83 -21.48
C GLY A 41 -20.57 -26.13 -20.83
N GLU A 42 -19.33 -26.49 -21.10
CA GLU A 42 -18.65 -27.67 -20.58
C GLU A 42 -18.03 -27.39 -19.20
N ALA A 43 -17.67 -28.44 -18.45
CA ALA A 43 -17.09 -28.30 -17.11
C ALA A 43 -15.81 -27.41 -17.09
N GLU A 44 -15.06 -27.39 -18.17
CA GLU A 44 -13.85 -26.56 -18.36
C GLU A 44 -14.13 -25.07 -18.57
N ASP A 45 -15.37 -24.70 -18.94
CA ASP A 45 -15.81 -23.31 -19.06
C ASP A 45 -16.11 -22.68 -17.68
N ALA A 46 -16.06 -23.47 -16.60
CA ALA A 46 -16.19 -22.96 -15.25
C ALA A 46 -15.00 -22.07 -14.89
N PRO A 47 -15.22 -20.90 -14.24
CA PRO A 47 -14.13 -20.11 -13.71
C PRO A 47 -13.27 -20.93 -12.71
N PRO A 48 -11.95 -20.70 -12.67
CA PRO A 48 -11.11 -21.42 -11.73
C PRO A 48 -11.51 -21.09 -10.28
N SER A 49 -11.28 -22.05 -9.38
CA SER A 49 -11.37 -21.77 -7.95
C SER A 49 -10.34 -20.71 -7.55
N LEU A 50 -10.73 -19.81 -6.65
CA LEU A 50 -9.79 -18.83 -6.11
C LEU A 50 -8.72 -19.52 -5.27
N LEU A 51 -7.53 -18.95 -5.29
CA LEU A 51 -6.51 -19.28 -4.30
C LEU A 51 -7.00 -18.95 -2.88
N PRO A 52 -6.49 -19.63 -1.84
CA PRO A 52 -6.83 -19.30 -0.45
C PRO A 52 -6.55 -17.85 -0.06
N GLN A 53 -5.59 -17.22 -0.74
CA GLN A 53 -5.21 -15.83 -0.57
C GLN A 53 -4.62 -15.26 -1.87
N ALA A 54 -4.80 -13.96 -2.10
CA ALA A 54 -4.08 -13.24 -3.14
C ALA A 54 -2.60 -13.11 -2.76
N LEU A 55 -1.71 -13.28 -3.73
CA LEU A 55 -0.26 -13.27 -3.56
C LEU A 55 0.36 -12.25 -4.54
N PRO A 56 1.46 -11.56 -4.18
CA PRO A 56 2.31 -10.92 -5.17
C PRO A 56 2.95 -11.99 -6.07
N LEU A 57 3.33 -11.62 -7.29
CA LEU A 57 3.81 -12.55 -8.31
C LEU A 57 5.10 -13.28 -7.88
N GLU A 58 5.98 -12.59 -7.16
CA GLU A 58 7.27 -13.12 -6.68
C GLU A 58 7.15 -14.29 -5.71
N GLU A 59 5.99 -14.47 -5.05
CA GLU A 59 5.73 -15.61 -4.15
C GLU A 59 5.41 -16.90 -4.92
N VAL A 60 5.12 -16.79 -6.22
CA VAL A 60 4.75 -17.91 -7.07
C VAL A 60 5.83 -18.23 -8.10
N VAL A 61 6.47 -17.21 -8.66
CA VAL A 61 7.53 -17.35 -9.67
C VAL A 61 8.64 -16.31 -9.45
N PRO A 62 9.90 -16.60 -9.78
CA PRO A 62 10.96 -15.60 -9.74
C PRO A 62 10.64 -14.39 -10.64
N VAL A 63 10.80 -13.18 -10.10
CA VAL A 63 10.58 -11.91 -10.80
C VAL A 63 11.94 -11.23 -11.03
N ASP A 64 12.23 -10.89 -12.28
CA ASP A 64 13.49 -10.28 -12.70
C ASP A 64 13.47 -8.75 -12.58
N PHE A 65 12.31 -8.09 -12.73
CA PHE A 65 12.18 -6.64 -12.61
C PHE A 65 10.76 -6.21 -12.21
N VAL A 66 10.58 -4.95 -11.83
CA VAL A 66 9.30 -4.41 -11.36
C VAL A 66 8.95 -3.10 -12.05
N VAL A 67 7.72 -2.97 -12.55
CA VAL A 67 7.15 -1.71 -13.03
C VAL A 67 6.01 -1.29 -12.08
N PRO A 68 6.26 -0.50 -11.04
CA PRO A 68 5.28 -0.27 -9.96
C PRO A 68 4.21 0.78 -10.33
N GLY A 69 3.11 0.78 -9.58
CA GLY A 69 2.01 1.77 -9.68
C GLY A 69 0.63 1.13 -9.91
N CYS A 70 -0.44 1.87 -9.58
CA CYS A 70 -1.84 1.42 -9.70
C CYS A 70 -2.70 2.44 -10.48
N PRO A 71 -2.57 2.53 -11.83
CA PRO A 71 -1.59 1.83 -12.67
C PRO A 71 -0.19 2.48 -12.64
N PRO A 72 0.84 1.87 -13.24
CA PRO A 72 2.12 2.52 -13.47
C PRO A 72 1.96 3.90 -14.15
N PRO A 73 2.64 4.95 -13.69
CA PRO A 73 2.60 6.26 -14.33
C PRO A 73 3.11 6.22 -15.77
N ALA A 74 2.52 7.03 -16.66
CA ALA A 74 2.90 7.07 -18.08
C ALA A 74 4.42 7.27 -18.33
N PRO A 75 5.14 8.13 -17.58
CA PRO A 75 6.59 8.24 -17.73
C PRO A 75 7.36 6.95 -17.42
N LEU A 76 6.88 6.15 -16.46
CA LEU A 76 7.50 4.86 -16.12
C LEU A 76 7.17 3.77 -17.15
N ILE A 77 5.96 3.83 -17.72
CA ILE A 77 5.57 2.95 -18.83
C ILE A 77 6.44 3.21 -20.06
N ALA A 78 6.67 4.48 -20.42
CA ALA A 78 7.53 4.85 -21.53
C ALA A 78 8.97 4.34 -21.32
N GLN A 79 9.56 4.61 -20.15
CA GLN A 79 10.89 4.12 -19.79
C GLN A 79 10.99 2.59 -19.81
N PHE A 80 9.93 1.89 -19.40
CA PHE A 80 9.87 0.43 -19.48
C PHE A 80 9.95 -0.05 -20.93
N PHE A 81 9.12 0.51 -21.84
CA PHE A 81 9.15 0.10 -23.25
C PHE A 81 10.46 0.46 -23.93
N GLU A 82 11.03 1.64 -23.67
CA GLU A 82 12.34 2.04 -24.19
C GLU A 82 13.41 1.01 -23.84
N ARG A 83 13.52 0.64 -22.56
CA ARG A 83 14.51 -0.36 -22.11
C ARG A 83 14.20 -1.78 -22.58
N ALA A 84 12.92 -2.15 -22.68
CA ALA A 84 12.51 -3.44 -23.19
C ALA A 84 12.91 -3.61 -24.67
N ILE A 85 12.72 -2.55 -25.48
CA ILE A 85 13.07 -2.55 -26.90
C ILE A 85 14.59 -2.52 -27.10
N SER A 86 15.33 -1.77 -26.28
CA SER A 86 16.80 -1.72 -26.36
C SER A 86 17.48 -2.97 -25.78
N GLY A 87 16.75 -3.81 -25.03
CA GLY A 87 17.32 -4.99 -24.35
C GLY A 87 18.13 -4.64 -23.09
N GLU A 88 17.87 -3.48 -22.48
CA GLU A 88 18.65 -2.89 -21.38
C GLU A 88 17.90 -2.92 -20.03
N ILE A 89 17.14 -3.98 -19.79
CA ILE A 89 16.54 -4.22 -18.47
C ILE A 89 17.48 -5.09 -17.63
N GLU A 90 17.89 -4.55 -16.49
CA GLU A 90 18.77 -5.25 -15.56
C GLU A 90 17.98 -6.11 -14.56
N PRO A 91 18.49 -7.28 -14.16
CA PRO A 91 17.92 -8.04 -13.04
C PRO A 91 17.86 -7.21 -11.75
N GLY A 92 16.73 -7.28 -11.05
CA GLY A 92 16.44 -6.50 -9.85
C GLY A 92 15.99 -5.05 -10.12
N GLN A 93 15.89 -4.62 -11.38
CA GLN A 93 15.49 -3.25 -11.71
C GLN A 93 14.06 -2.96 -11.24
N VAL A 94 13.87 -1.80 -10.60
CA VAL A 94 12.55 -1.24 -10.27
C VAL A 94 12.39 0.06 -11.06
N PHE A 95 11.37 0.15 -11.91
CA PHE A 95 11.08 1.33 -12.72
C PHE A 95 10.37 2.42 -11.89
N ALA A 96 11.07 2.93 -10.89
CA ALA A 96 10.69 4.06 -10.06
C ALA A 96 11.94 4.65 -9.39
N LYS A 97 11.80 5.81 -8.75
CA LYS A 97 12.91 6.41 -8.00
C LYS A 97 13.19 5.61 -6.72
N ASP A 98 14.45 5.60 -6.28
CA ASP A 98 14.82 5.04 -4.97
C ASP A 98 14.49 5.95 -3.80
N LYS A 99 14.30 7.24 -4.08
CA LYS A 99 13.92 8.22 -3.08
C LYS A 99 12.41 8.27 -2.86
N ALA A 100 12.01 8.79 -1.69
CA ALA A 100 10.63 9.00 -1.32
C ALA A 100 9.92 9.99 -2.26
N LEU A 101 8.60 9.86 -2.41
CA LEU A 101 7.75 10.74 -3.20
C LEU A 101 7.89 12.22 -2.78
N CYS A 102 8.20 12.46 -1.50
CA CYS A 102 8.40 13.80 -0.96
C CYS A 102 9.45 14.63 -1.71
N GLU A 103 10.43 14.00 -2.37
CA GLU A 103 11.49 14.70 -3.12
C GLU A 103 10.99 15.36 -4.42
N GLU A 104 9.86 14.90 -4.96
CA GLU A 104 9.24 15.47 -6.16
C GLU A 104 7.87 16.11 -5.88
N CYS A 105 7.43 16.08 -4.62
CA CYS A 105 6.19 16.70 -4.20
C CYS A 105 6.36 18.23 -4.15
N PRO A 106 5.51 19.02 -4.83
CA PRO A 106 5.66 20.47 -4.86
C PRO A 106 5.16 21.17 -3.59
N ARG A 107 4.54 20.44 -2.66
CA ARG A 107 3.97 21.01 -1.44
C ARG A 107 5.06 21.33 -0.43
N ILE A 108 4.92 22.47 0.24
CA ILE A 108 5.83 22.98 1.25
C ILE A 108 5.66 22.16 2.53
N ARG A 109 6.75 21.54 2.97
CA ARG A 109 6.82 20.83 4.24
C ARG A 109 7.25 21.79 5.33
N GLU A 110 6.52 21.77 6.43
CA GLU A 110 6.92 22.43 7.66
C GLU A 110 7.17 21.31 8.68
N GLU A 111 8.35 21.27 9.32
CA GLU A 111 8.63 20.25 10.33
C GLU A 111 7.79 20.50 11.59
N ARG A 112 6.50 20.10 11.54
CA ARG A 112 5.49 20.39 12.54
C ARG A 112 5.01 19.11 13.23
N LYS A 113 4.68 19.26 14.51
CA LYS A 113 3.98 18.25 15.32
C LYS A 113 2.59 17.99 14.73
N LEU A 114 2.24 16.71 14.55
CA LEU A 114 0.90 16.29 14.16
C LEU A 114 -0.02 16.41 15.38
N THR A 115 -1.00 17.30 15.32
CA THR A 115 -1.91 17.58 16.46
C THR A 115 -3.25 16.86 16.36
N ARG A 116 -3.58 16.33 15.18
CA ARG A 116 -4.77 15.53 14.90
C ARG A 116 -4.59 14.75 13.60
N ILE A 117 -5.26 13.61 13.51
CA ILE A 117 -5.45 12.90 12.25
C ILE A 117 -6.87 13.18 11.76
N VAL A 118 -7.02 13.54 10.49
CA VAL A 118 -8.30 13.79 9.83
C VAL A 118 -8.40 13.01 8.52
N ARG A 119 -9.62 12.68 8.13
CA ARG A 119 -9.91 11.98 6.88
C ARG A 119 -10.04 12.97 5.72
N PRO A 120 -9.73 12.56 4.47
CA PRO A 120 -9.74 13.46 3.33
C PRO A 120 -11.06 14.21 3.10
N HIS A 121 -12.21 13.68 3.51
CA HIS A 121 -13.52 14.34 3.36
C HIS A 121 -13.87 15.30 4.51
N GLU A 122 -13.08 15.34 5.58
CA GLU A 122 -13.38 16.18 6.76
C GLU A 122 -12.82 17.59 6.63
N VAL A 123 -11.84 17.79 5.73
CA VAL A 123 -11.16 19.06 5.52
C VAL A 123 -10.83 19.26 4.06
N GLN A 124 -10.85 20.51 3.60
CA GLN A 124 -10.25 20.88 2.32
C GLN A 124 -8.77 21.25 2.59
N PRO A 125 -7.79 20.49 2.09
CA PRO A 125 -6.39 20.80 2.33
C PRO A 125 -5.96 22.07 1.59
N ASP A 126 -5.19 22.90 2.27
CA ASP A 126 -4.41 23.98 1.66
C ASP A 126 -3.55 23.39 0.53
N PRO A 127 -3.62 23.94 -0.70
CA PRO A 127 -2.95 23.37 -1.86
C PRO A 127 -1.42 23.50 -1.82
N GLU A 128 -0.88 24.46 -1.07
CA GLU A 128 0.57 24.71 -0.99
C GLU A 128 1.21 23.90 0.12
N LYS A 129 0.52 23.69 1.24
CA LYS A 129 1.08 22.98 2.41
C LYS A 129 1.07 21.48 2.24
N CYS A 130 2.05 20.81 2.84
CA CYS A 130 2.12 19.35 2.93
C CYS A 130 0.80 18.76 3.45
N VAL A 131 0.31 17.70 2.80
CA VAL A 131 -0.95 17.03 3.17
C VAL A 131 -0.84 16.37 4.55
N LEU A 132 0.33 15.80 4.86
CA LEU A 132 0.59 15.14 6.15
C LEU A 132 0.60 16.14 7.31
N ASP A 133 1.25 17.28 7.13
CA ASP A 133 1.35 18.34 8.16
C ASP A 133 -0.03 18.94 8.50
N GLN A 134 -1.01 18.75 7.62
CA GLN A 134 -2.41 19.17 7.80
C GLN A 134 -3.30 18.13 8.51
N GLY A 135 -2.74 16.97 8.89
CA GLY A 135 -3.46 15.91 9.58
C GLY A 135 -3.96 14.79 8.67
N ILE A 136 -3.82 14.89 7.35
CA ILE A 136 -4.30 13.86 6.42
C ILE A 136 -3.18 12.85 6.19
N ILE A 137 -3.42 11.58 6.52
CA ILE A 137 -2.43 10.52 6.37
C ILE A 137 -2.00 10.36 4.91
N CYS A 138 -0.71 10.62 4.66
CA CYS A 138 -0.07 10.59 3.36
C CYS A 138 1.14 9.68 3.41
N LEU A 139 1.16 8.63 2.59
CA LEU A 139 2.24 7.63 2.52
C LEU A 139 3.45 8.08 1.70
N GLY A 140 3.48 9.34 1.26
CA GLY A 140 4.58 9.90 0.47
C GLY A 140 5.99 9.69 1.08
N PRO A 141 6.19 9.83 2.41
CA PRO A 141 7.49 9.63 3.04
C PRO A 141 8.06 8.21 2.92
N VAL A 142 7.20 7.20 2.78
CA VAL A 142 7.62 5.79 2.72
C VAL A 142 7.49 5.18 1.32
N THR A 143 6.94 5.94 0.36
CA THR A 143 6.64 5.46 -1.00
C THR A 143 7.66 5.96 -2.00
N ARG A 144 8.07 5.13 -2.97
CA ARG A 144 8.93 5.53 -4.08
C ARG A 144 8.34 6.69 -4.89
N GLY A 145 9.20 7.63 -5.30
CA GLY A 145 8.88 8.66 -6.30
C GLY A 145 8.87 8.09 -7.73
N GLY A 146 8.44 8.92 -8.69
CA GLY A 146 8.31 8.55 -10.11
C GLY A 146 6.90 8.70 -10.68
N CYS A 147 5.93 9.12 -9.86
CA CYS A 147 4.57 9.45 -10.29
C CYS A 147 4.30 10.96 -10.32
N GLU A 148 5.35 11.76 -10.18
CA GLU A 148 5.34 13.23 -10.22
C GLU A 148 4.43 13.84 -9.16
N ALA A 149 4.24 13.12 -8.04
CA ALA A 149 3.32 13.49 -6.97
C ALA A 149 1.91 13.88 -7.46
N ALA A 150 1.36 13.09 -8.40
CA ALA A 150 0.05 13.35 -8.99
C ALA A 150 -1.07 13.53 -7.94
N CYS A 151 -1.13 12.67 -6.91
CA CYS A 151 -2.19 12.77 -5.90
C CYS A 151 -2.07 14.05 -5.04
N PRO A 152 -0.91 14.38 -4.44
CA PRO A 152 -0.76 15.63 -3.70
C PRO A 152 -1.02 16.89 -4.54
N LYS A 153 -0.62 16.89 -5.82
CA LYS A 153 -0.96 17.98 -6.76
C LYS A 153 -2.47 18.16 -6.94
N ALA A 154 -3.23 17.07 -6.90
CA ALA A 154 -4.68 17.06 -6.99
C ALA A 154 -5.42 17.25 -5.65
N GLY A 155 -4.71 17.56 -4.56
CA GLY A 155 -5.34 17.75 -3.25
C GLY A 155 -5.54 16.46 -2.44
N MET A 156 -5.04 15.32 -2.91
CA MET A 156 -5.22 14.03 -2.25
C MET A 156 -3.91 13.50 -1.63
N PRO A 157 -3.96 12.78 -0.51
CA PRO A 157 -2.77 12.13 0.02
C PRO A 157 -2.20 11.08 -0.95
N CYS A 158 -0.89 10.87 -0.89
CA CYS A 158 -0.29 9.66 -1.47
C CYS A 158 -0.81 8.43 -0.71
N THR A 159 -1.21 7.41 -1.45
CA THR A 159 -1.76 6.15 -0.92
C THR A 159 -0.81 4.96 -1.06
N GLY A 160 0.44 5.18 -1.52
CA GLY A 160 1.48 4.17 -1.51
C GLY A 160 1.54 3.19 -2.68
N CYS A 161 0.92 3.50 -3.81
CA CYS A 161 0.77 2.52 -4.91
C CYS A 161 2.07 2.17 -5.66
N LEU A 162 3.14 2.97 -5.55
CA LEU A 162 4.45 2.66 -6.15
C LEU A 162 5.31 1.74 -5.26
N GLY A 163 4.83 1.40 -4.06
CA GLY A 163 5.56 0.56 -3.11
C GLY A 163 6.66 1.29 -2.33
N PRO A 164 7.29 0.60 -1.37
CA PRO A 164 8.23 1.19 -0.44
C PRO A 164 9.56 1.59 -1.09
N THR A 165 10.21 2.61 -0.53
CA THR A 165 11.62 2.90 -0.85
C THR A 165 12.53 1.72 -0.43
N PRO A 166 13.74 1.57 -1.03
CA PRO A 166 14.60 0.40 -0.76
C PRO A 166 14.90 0.15 0.73
N LYS A 167 14.92 1.21 1.55
CA LYS A 167 15.26 1.15 2.98
C LYS A 167 14.05 1.21 3.92
N ALA A 168 12.84 1.39 3.40
CA ALA A 168 11.65 1.46 4.26
C ALA A 168 11.25 0.10 4.84
N GLY A 169 11.58 -1.02 4.17
CA GLY A 169 11.13 -2.34 4.59
C GLY A 169 9.62 -2.48 4.44
N ASP A 170 8.91 -2.77 5.54
CA ASP A 170 7.45 -2.77 5.57
C ASP A 170 6.93 -1.32 5.53
N PRO A 171 6.17 -0.92 4.48
CA PRO A 171 5.71 0.45 4.33
C PRO A 171 4.77 0.93 5.46
N ALA A 172 3.95 0.04 6.02
CA ALA A 172 3.03 0.41 7.07
C ALA A 172 3.76 0.58 8.40
N LEU A 173 4.67 -0.33 8.75
CA LEU A 173 5.47 -0.20 9.98
C LEU A 173 6.39 1.02 9.91
N ALA A 174 6.99 1.29 8.74
CA ALA A 174 7.76 2.51 8.51
C ALA A 174 6.89 3.77 8.70
N MET A 175 5.66 3.76 8.18
CA MET A 175 4.75 4.89 8.36
C MET A 175 4.30 5.04 9.81
N ILE A 176 4.01 3.94 10.53
CA ILE A 176 3.68 3.98 11.96
C ILE A 176 4.84 4.58 12.76
N SER A 177 6.08 4.19 12.47
CA SER A 177 7.27 4.77 13.11
C SER A 177 7.42 6.26 12.81
N ALA A 178 7.12 6.69 11.57
CA ALA A 178 7.09 8.10 11.20
C ALA A 178 5.97 8.85 11.94
N LEU A 179 4.76 8.29 12.04
CA LEU A 179 3.64 8.89 12.76
C LEU A 179 3.93 9.03 14.25
N ALA A 180 4.50 8.01 14.90
CA ALA A 180 4.93 8.09 16.30
C ALA A 180 5.95 9.23 16.51
N SER A 181 6.85 9.45 15.55
CA SER A 181 7.80 10.57 15.59
C SER A 181 7.15 11.95 15.36
N LEU A 182 5.99 12.01 14.69
CA LEU A 182 5.29 13.25 14.37
C LEU A 182 4.27 13.64 15.45
N VAL A 183 3.63 12.65 16.05
CA VAL A 183 2.72 12.80 17.18
C VAL A 183 3.55 12.89 18.46
N ARG A 184 4.29 13.99 18.65
CA ARG A 184 5.08 14.21 19.88
C ARG A 184 4.31 15.12 20.83
N ALA A 185 3.65 14.56 21.84
CA ALA A 185 2.82 15.33 22.75
C ALA A 185 3.57 15.96 23.94
N GLY A 186 4.44 16.95 23.67
CA GLY A 186 5.19 17.64 24.74
C GLY A 186 6.54 16.99 25.02
N GLU A 187 6.92 16.86 26.29
CA GLU A 187 8.16 16.18 26.69
C GLU A 187 8.02 14.66 26.56
N GLU A 188 9.11 14.00 26.13
CA GLU A 188 9.12 12.53 25.99
C GLU A 188 8.86 11.86 27.35
N GLY A 189 7.88 10.95 27.41
CA GLY A 189 7.59 10.16 28.59
C GLY A 189 6.16 9.64 28.63
N GLU A 190 5.86 8.76 29.59
CA GLU A 190 4.55 8.11 29.74
C GLU A 190 3.39 9.11 29.92
N ALA A 191 3.69 10.32 30.39
CA ALA A 191 2.71 11.40 30.55
C ALA A 191 2.17 11.94 29.20
N ALA A 192 2.92 11.77 28.10
CA ALA A 192 2.51 12.19 26.77
C ALA A 192 1.58 11.18 26.07
N PHE A 193 1.67 9.89 26.44
CA PHE A 193 0.96 8.80 25.76
C PHE A 193 -0.56 9.02 25.62
N PRO A 194 -1.30 9.52 26.63
CA PRO A 194 -2.74 9.74 26.46
C PRO A 194 -3.10 10.76 25.36
N GLU A 195 -2.28 11.80 25.15
CA GLU A 195 -2.50 12.77 24.06
C GLU A 195 -2.07 12.17 22.71
N GLU A 196 -0.96 11.41 22.69
CA GLU A 196 -0.46 10.76 21.48
C GLU A 196 -1.44 9.68 20.98
N ASP A 197 -1.92 8.82 21.87
CA ASP A 197 -2.94 7.81 21.60
C ASP A 197 -4.21 8.46 21.05
N ARG A 198 -4.67 9.56 21.67
CA ARG A 198 -5.85 10.31 21.19
C ARG A 198 -5.68 10.78 19.74
N ILE A 199 -4.47 11.17 19.34
CA ILE A 199 -4.19 11.61 17.98
C ILE A 199 -4.14 10.41 17.04
N LEU A 200 -3.44 9.34 17.44
CA LEU A 200 -3.28 8.10 16.66
C LEU A 200 -4.61 7.37 16.47
N ASP A 201 -5.54 7.44 17.42
CA ASP A 201 -6.90 6.91 17.34
C ASP A 201 -7.72 7.55 16.20
N GLY A 202 -7.27 8.69 15.67
CA GLY A 202 -7.85 9.26 14.45
C GLY A 202 -7.57 8.42 13.19
N LEU A 203 -6.61 7.49 13.22
CA LEU A 203 -6.38 6.49 12.18
C LEU A 203 -7.37 5.32 12.34
N VAL A 204 -8.60 5.52 11.84
CA VAL A 204 -9.72 4.59 12.01
C VAL A 204 -9.50 3.21 11.37
N ASP A 205 -8.78 3.15 10.24
CA ASP A 205 -8.48 1.90 9.53
C ASP A 205 -6.99 1.83 9.18
N PRO A 206 -6.13 1.38 10.11
CA PRO A 206 -4.70 1.26 9.86
C PRO A 206 -4.37 0.30 8.72
N ILE A 207 -5.11 -0.80 8.57
CA ILE A 207 -4.81 -1.81 7.55
C ILE A 207 -5.17 -1.28 6.16
N GLY A 208 -6.38 -0.79 5.95
CA GLY A 208 -6.80 -0.26 4.66
C GLY A 208 -6.11 1.04 4.28
N THR A 209 -5.63 1.82 5.26
CA THR A 209 -4.87 3.05 4.99
C THR A 209 -3.41 2.75 4.66
N LEU A 210 -2.73 1.92 5.46
CA LEU A 210 -1.27 1.75 5.37
C LEU A 210 -0.85 0.58 4.47
N TYR A 211 -1.70 -0.45 4.33
CA TYR A 211 -1.43 -1.63 3.50
C TYR A 211 -2.29 -1.69 2.24
N LYS A 212 -2.93 -0.58 1.83
CA LYS A 212 -3.90 -0.54 0.71
C LYS A 212 -3.49 -1.34 -0.52
N TYR A 213 -2.22 -1.30 -0.89
CA TYR A 213 -1.66 -2.02 -2.05
C TYR A 213 -0.73 -3.17 -1.68
N ALA A 214 -0.37 -3.32 -0.41
CA ALA A 214 0.80 -4.10 0.02
C ALA A 214 0.48 -5.15 1.09
N PHE A 215 -0.80 -5.39 1.38
CA PHE A 215 -1.23 -6.30 2.43
C PHE A 215 -0.78 -7.75 2.20
N ALA A 216 -0.84 -8.26 0.96
CA ALA A 216 -0.38 -9.63 0.69
C ALA A 216 1.12 -9.79 0.95
N LYS A 217 1.94 -8.82 0.53
CA LYS A 217 3.40 -8.91 0.68
C LYS A 217 3.88 -8.69 2.11
N TYR A 218 3.30 -7.73 2.83
CA TYR A 218 3.83 -7.31 4.14
C TYR A 218 2.89 -7.60 5.31
N GLY A 219 1.57 -7.47 5.11
CA GLY A 219 0.56 -7.57 6.17
C GLY A 219 0.24 -9.00 6.64
N LEU A 220 0.53 -10.04 5.87
CA LEU A 220 0.21 -11.44 6.24
C LEU A 220 0.96 -11.94 7.49
N SER A 221 2.14 -11.38 7.77
CA SER A 221 2.92 -11.69 8.97
C SER A 221 2.16 -11.31 10.26
N LEU A 222 1.39 -10.22 10.23
CA LEU A 222 0.55 -9.75 11.34
C LEU A 222 -0.57 -10.74 11.66
N LYS A 223 -1.15 -11.39 10.65
CA LYS A 223 -2.17 -12.44 10.85
C LYS A 223 -1.60 -13.69 11.50
N LYS A 224 -0.40 -14.11 11.09
CA LYS A 224 0.30 -15.24 11.72
C LYS A 224 0.60 -14.95 13.20
N LEU A 225 1.00 -13.71 13.52
CA LEU A 225 1.22 -13.27 14.91
C LEU A 225 -0.07 -13.22 15.74
N ALA A 226 -1.18 -12.72 15.18
CA ALA A 226 -2.47 -12.69 15.86
C ALA A 226 -2.99 -14.10 16.20
N ARG A 227 -2.97 -15.01 15.22
CA ARG A 227 -3.37 -16.41 15.39
C ARG A 227 -2.52 -17.13 16.43
N ARG A 228 -1.21 -16.91 16.42
CA ARG A 228 -0.28 -17.49 17.41
C ARG A 228 -0.50 -16.95 18.83
N ARG A 229 -0.97 -15.70 18.98
CA ARG A 229 -1.35 -15.13 20.29
C ARG A 229 -2.65 -15.71 20.82
N GLU A 230 -3.62 -16.00 19.96
CA GLU A 230 -4.86 -16.69 20.35
C GLU A 230 -4.58 -18.14 20.77
N GLU A 231 -3.73 -18.85 20.02
CA GLU A 231 -3.31 -20.23 20.34
C GLU A 231 -2.49 -20.33 21.65
N VAL A 232 -1.78 -19.28 22.06
CA VAL A 232 -1.04 -19.23 23.34
C VAL A 232 -1.94 -18.81 24.51
N ARG A 233 -3.11 -18.21 24.24
CA ARG A 233 -4.08 -17.79 25.25
C ARG A 233 -5.19 -18.83 25.49
N ALA A 234 -5.34 -19.81 24.59
CA ALA A 234 -6.24 -20.95 24.71
C ALA A 234 -5.56 -22.11 25.46
#